data_AF-A0A5J9SIN5-F1
#
_entry.id   AF-A0A5J9SIN5-F1
#
_cell.length_a   1.000
_cell.length_b   1.000
_cell.length_c   1.000
_cell.angle_alpha   90.00
_cell.angle_beta   90.00
_cell.angle_gamma   90.00
#
_symmetry.space_group_name_H-M   'P 1'
#
loop_
_entity.id
_entity.type
_entity.pdbx_description
1 polymer ?
#
loop_
_entity_poly.entity_id
_entity_poly.type
_entity_poly.pdbx_seq_one_letter_code
_entity_poly.pdbx_strand_id
1 'polypeptide(L)'
;MANAILQNPIVVEVMDNLNDLLVDVDHVQEVLDAVRAGIAENAALYAEATAELAQASRRLVEAVIHAHDAAARRAPPESAEGPEDPEVIARAAAYLELEDLVRRLSKVKRTLLEALAFILMVRAAAYFVAREHLIPGVLLTAAAAYAVAYVASGGAVVPGAASLLRISALVLCFLFGVRG
;
A
#
# COMPACT_ATOMS: atom_id res chain seq x y z
N MET A 1 -10.50 7.52 20.99
CA MET A 1 -9.50 6.80 20.17
C MET A 1 -9.04 7.75 19.07
N ALA A 2 -7.76 8.12 19.03
CA ALA A 2 -7.23 8.94 17.93
C ALA A 2 -7.29 8.13 16.63
N ASN A 3 -7.77 8.74 15.55
CA ASN A 3 -7.93 8.08 14.26
C ASN A 3 -6.54 7.79 13.67
N ALA A 4 -6.19 6.52 13.44
CA ALA A 4 -4.85 6.12 12.99
C ALA A 4 -4.42 6.79 11.68
N ILE A 5 -5.40 7.13 10.82
CA ILE A 5 -5.19 7.85 9.58
C ILE A 5 -4.66 9.28 9.83
N LEU A 6 -5.09 9.94 10.90
CA LEU A 6 -4.63 11.29 11.28
C LEU A 6 -3.24 11.31 11.94
N GLN A 7 -2.64 10.14 12.19
CA GLN A 7 -1.25 10.02 12.66
C GLN A 7 -0.27 9.83 11.50
N ASN A 8 -0.78 9.65 10.29
CA ASN A 8 0.04 9.51 9.10
C ASN A 8 0.52 10.90 8.66
N PRO A 9 1.83 11.18 8.67
CA PRO A 9 2.35 12.51 8.38
C PRO A 9 2.00 12.99 6.97
N ILE A 10 1.95 12.06 6.00
CA ILE A 10 1.57 12.38 4.61
C ILE A 10 0.09 12.78 4.55
N VAL A 11 -0.77 12.08 5.30
CA VAL A 11 -2.20 12.42 5.35
C VAL A 11 -2.40 13.79 6.01
N VAL A 12 -1.66 14.09 7.07
CA VAL A 12 -1.72 15.39 7.75
C VAL A 12 -1.34 16.51 6.79
N GLU A 13 -0.24 16.36 6.06
CA GLU A 13 0.22 17.35 5.06
C GLU A 13 -0.80 17.55 3.93
N VAL A 14 -1.41 16.47 3.43
CA VAL A 14 -2.48 16.53 2.42
C VAL A 14 -3.74 17.20 2.99
N MET A 15 -4.05 16.99 4.26
CA MET A 15 -5.18 17.65 4.93
C MET A 15 -4.94 19.15 5.12
N ASP A 16 -3.73 19.55 5.49
CA ASP A 16 -3.37 20.96 5.68
C ASP A 16 -3.49 21.76 4.37
N ASN A 17 -3.22 21.10 3.23
CA ASN A 17 -3.31 21.69 1.89
C ASN A 17 -4.59 21.28 1.12
N LEU A 18 -5.61 20.74 1.80
CA LEU A 18 -6.75 20.08 1.15
C LEU A 18 -7.52 21.01 0.21
N ASN A 19 -7.71 22.28 0.57
CA ASN A 19 -8.45 23.23 -0.26
C ASN A 19 -7.77 23.46 -1.60
N ASP A 20 -6.45 23.61 -1.63
CA ASP A 20 -5.68 23.84 -2.86
C ASP A 20 -5.69 22.59 -3.75
N LEU A 21 -5.59 21.42 -3.13
CA LEU A 21 -5.68 20.12 -3.81
C LEU A 21 -7.06 19.86 -4.43
N LEU A 22 -8.15 20.33 -3.82
CA LEU A 22 -9.50 20.13 -4.37
C LEU A 22 -9.77 20.92 -5.64
N VAL A 23 -9.07 22.03 -5.86
CA VAL A 23 -9.19 22.86 -7.08
C VAL A 23 -8.17 22.49 -8.16
N ASP A 24 -7.07 21.82 -7.79
CA ASP A 24 -5.99 21.42 -8.71
C ASP A 24 -5.83 19.89 -8.76
N VAL A 25 -6.52 19.28 -9.73
CA VAL A 25 -6.48 17.82 -9.95
C VAL A 25 -5.10 17.35 -10.40
N ASP A 26 -4.34 18.19 -11.11
CA ASP A 26 -3.00 17.84 -11.58
C ASP A 26 -2.03 17.79 -10.40
N HIS A 27 -2.15 18.73 -9.45
CA HIS A 27 -1.38 18.68 -8.21
C HIS A 27 -1.70 17.43 -7.36
N VAL A 28 -2.97 17.02 -7.27
CA VAL A 28 -3.33 15.74 -6.61
C VAL A 28 -2.71 14.54 -7.31
N GLN A 29 -2.61 14.57 -8.64
CA GLN A 29 -1.98 13.51 -9.43
C GLN A 29 -0.47 13.43 -9.15
N GLU A 30 0.22 14.56 -9.03
CA GLU A 30 1.65 14.60 -8.67
C GLU A 30 1.91 13.96 -7.29
N VAL A 31 1.09 14.32 -6.29
CA VAL A 31 1.19 13.73 -4.94
C VAL A 31 0.91 12.23 -4.97
N LEU A 32 -0.08 11.79 -5.76
CA LEU A 32 -0.38 10.38 -5.95
C LEU A 32 0.79 9.61 -6.58
N ASP A 33 1.44 10.18 -7.59
CA ASP A 33 2.57 9.56 -8.28
C ASP A 33 3.81 9.50 -7.39
N ALA A 34 4.06 10.52 -6.56
CA ALA A 34 5.10 10.50 -5.55
C ALA A 34 4.89 9.37 -4.52
N VAL A 35 3.67 9.20 -4.01
CA VAL A 35 3.34 8.11 -3.07
C VAL A 35 3.48 6.73 -3.74
N ARG A 36 3.09 6.60 -5.01
CA ARG A 36 3.29 5.35 -5.77
C ARG A 36 4.77 5.03 -5.97
N ALA A 37 5.59 6.03 -6.30
CA ALA A 37 7.03 5.86 -6.40
C ALA A 37 7.63 5.40 -5.07
N GLY A 38 7.24 6.03 -3.96
CA GLY A 38 7.66 5.61 -2.62
C GLY A 38 7.26 4.18 -2.26
N ILE A 39 6.08 3.72 -2.69
CA ILE A 39 5.66 2.31 -2.50
C ILE A 39 6.56 1.36 -3.29
N ALA A 40 6.87 1.70 -4.54
CA ALA A 40 7.72 0.88 -5.39
C ALA A 40 9.15 0.77 -4.85
N GLU A 41 9.72 1.90 -4.42
CA GLU A 41 11.04 1.94 -3.78
C GLU A 41 11.06 1.13 -2.48
N ASN A 42 10.07 1.35 -1.60
CA ASN A 42 9.99 0.60 -0.34
C ASN A 42 9.78 -0.91 -0.59
N ALA A 43 9.10 -1.31 -1.67
CA ALA A 43 8.95 -2.71 -2.04
C ALA A 43 10.30 -3.33 -2.45
N ALA A 44 11.13 -2.59 -3.20
CA ALA A 44 12.47 -3.05 -3.58
C ALA A 44 13.38 -3.21 -2.34
N LEU A 45 13.43 -2.19 -1.48
CA LEU A 45 14.21 -2.22 -0.23
C LEU A 45 13.74 -3.35 0.70
N TYR A 46 12.43 -3.57 0.80
CA TYR A 46 11.88 -4.65 1.61
C TYR A 46 12.28 -6.03 1.06
N ALA A 47 12.22 -6.23 -0.26
CA ALA A 47 12.64 -7.48 -0.89
C ALA A 47 14.12 -7.77 -0.63
N GLU A 48 14.98 -6.77 -0.78
CA GLU A 48 16.42 -6.87 -0.48
C GLU A 48 16.66 -7.21 0.99
N ALA A 49 16.09 -6.44 1.92
CA ALA A 49 16.25 -6.66 3.36
C ALA A 49 15.74 -8.04 3.82
N THR A 50 14.65 -8.55 3.23
CA THR A 50 14.15 -9.89 3.54
C THR A 50 15.06 -11.00 3.01
N ALA A 51 15.70 -10.79 1.86
CA ALA A 51 16.69 -11.73 1.33
C ALA A 51 17.94 -11.77 2.20
N GLU A 52 18.43 -10.61 2.65
CA GLU A 52 19.55 -10.50 3.59
C GLU A 52 19.23 -11.14 4.94
N LEU A 53 18.03 -10.90 5.49
CA LEU A 53 17.58 -11.53 6.73
C LEU A 53 17.54 -13.07 6.61
N ALA A 54 17.04 -13.59 5.50
CA ALA A 54 17.03 -15.03 5.24
C ALA A 54 18.45 -15.60 5.16
N GLN A 55 19.40 -14.86 4.56
CA GLN A 55 20.80 -15.26 4.51
C GLN A 55 21.46 -15.21 5.90
N ALA A 56 21.21 -14.14 6.68
CA ALA A 56 21.71 -14.00 8.04
C ALA A 56 21.19 -15.11 8.95
N SER A 57 19.91 -15.47 8.83
CA SER A 57 19.29 -16.60 9.54
C SER A 57 20.04 -17.91 9.26
N ARG A 58 20.33 -18.22 7.98
CA ARG A 58 21.09 -19.42 7.61
C ARG A 58 22.49 -19.42 8.21
N ARG A 59 23.22 -18.30 8.09
CA ARG A 59 24.58 -18.17 8.65
C ARG A 59 24.60 -18.28 10.18
N LEU A 60 23.56 -17.81 10.85
CA LEU A 60 23.42 -17.95 12.30
C LEU A 60 23.20 -19.41 12.69
N VAL A 61 22.27 -20.10 12.02
CA VAL A 61 22.02 -21.54 12.24
C VAL A 61 23.29 -22.36 12.01
N GLU A 62 24.02 -22.10 10.92
CA GLU A 62 25.30 -22.74 10.63
C GLU A 62 26.33 -22.51 11.74
N ALA A 63 26.47 -21.28 12.23
CA ALA A 63 27.37 -20.96 13.34
C ALA A 63 27.01 -21.70 14.63
N VAL A 64 25.72 -21.76 14.96
CA VAL A 64 25.22 -22.48 16.15
C VAL A 64 25.54 -23.97 16.03
N ILE A 65 25.30 -24.58 14.87
CA ILE A 65 25.64 -25.99 14.62
C ILE A 65 27.15 -26.22 14.75
N HIS A 66 27.97 -25.37 14.12
CA HIS A 66 29.43 -25.49 14.20
C HIS A 66 29.96 -25.32 15.64
N ALA A 67 29.44 -24.37 16.39
CA ALA A 67 29.81 -24.17 17.80
C ALA A 67 29.42 -25.39 18.65
N HIS A 68 28.23 -25.97 18.41
CA HIS A 68 27.77 -27.17 19.09
C HIS A 68 28.65 -28.39 18.77
N ASP A 69 28.97 -28.61 17.50
CA ASP A 69 29.85 -29.70 17.05
C ASP A 69 31.28 -29.55 17.62
N ALA A 70 31.79 -28.31 17.70
CA ALA A 70 33.09 -28.02 18.28
C ALA A 70 33.11 -28.28 19.80
N ALA A 71 32.01 -27.97 20.49
CA ALA A 71 31.83 -28.27 21.90
C ALA A 71 31.75 -29.78 22.14
N ALA A 72 31.02 -30.53 21.32
CA ALA A 72 30.86 -31.98 21.45
C ALA A 72 32.17 -32.77 21.22
N ARG A 73 33.10 -32.22 20.42
CA ARG A 73 34.44 -32.81 20.21
C ARG A 73 35.42 -32.54 21.34
N ARG A 74 35.13 -31.54 22.20
CA ARG A 74 35.90 -31.29 23.42
C ARG A 74 35.28 -32.16 24.53
N ALA A 75 36.11 -32.87 25.31
CA ALA A 75 35.65 -33.75 26.39
C ALA A 75 34.70 -33.02 27.37
N PRO A 76 33.84 -33.73 28.13
CA PRO A 76 32.71 -33.13 28.83
C PRO A 76 33.15 -32.01 29.78
N PRO A 77 32.61 -30.79 29.67
CA PRO A 77 32.89 -29.75 30.65
C PRO A 77 32.11 -30.03 31.94
N GLU A 78 32.81 -30.12 33.07
CA GLU A 78 32.25 -30.20 34.43
C GLU A 78 31.51 -28.92 34.88
N SER A 79 31.27 -27.97 33.98
CA SER A 79 30.49 -26.76 34.25
C SER A 79 29.60 -26.44 33.06
N ALA A 80 28.29 -26.50 33.30
CA ALA A 80 27.23 -26.27 32.31
C ALA A 80 26.99 -24.77 32.01
N GLU A 81 28.05 -23.96 32.02
CA GLU A 81 28.04 -22.63 31.46
C GLU A 81 28.96 -22.67 30.24
N GLY A 82 28.40 -23.10 29.11
CA GLY A 82 29.14 -23.13 27.86
C GLY A 82 29.62 -21.72 27.51
N PRO A 83 30.87 -21.53 27.04
CA PRO A 83 31.29 -20.24 26.53
C PRO A 83 30.35 -19.89 25.37
N GLU A 84 29.53 -18.86 25.54
CA GLU A 84 28.77 -18.32 24.42
C GLU A 84 29.77 -17.91 23.35
N ASP A 85 29.75 -18.61 22.22
CA ASP A 85 30.70 -18.37 21.14
C ASP A 85 30.51 -16.91 20.68
N PRO A 86 31.52 -16.05 20.80
CA PRO A 86 31.41 -14.64 20.44
C PRO A 86 31.02 -14.46 18.96
N GLU A 87 31.35 -15.44 18.11
CA GLU A 87 30.93 -15.45 16.71
C GLU A 87 29.42 -15.68 16.55
N VAL A 88 28.83 -16.56 17.36
CA VAL A 88 27.37 -16.80 17.38
C VAL A 88 26.64 -15.57 17.89
N ILE A 89 27.15 -14.93 18.96
CA ILE A 89 26.57 -13.70 19.51
C ILE A 89 26.60 -12.57 18.45
N ALA A 90 27.73 -12.36 17.78
CA ALA A 90 27.87 -11.34 16.76
C ALA A 90 26.90 -11.57 15.58
N ARG A 91 26.76 -12.82 15.13
CA ARG A 91 25.81 -13.18 14.06
C ARG A 91 24.35 -13.04 14.50
N ALA A 92 24.04 -13.32 15.77
CA ALA A 92 22.70 -13.13 16.33
C ALA A 92 22.34 -11.64 16.40
N ALA A 93 23.28 -10.77 16.82
CA ALA A 93 23.09 -9.33 16.82
C ALA A 93 22.83 -8.78 15.41
N ALA A 94 23.63 -9.18 14.42
CA ALA A 94 23.42 -8.78 13.02
C ALA A 94 22.06 -9.24 12.47
N TYR A 95 21.62 -10.45 12.82
CA TYR A 95 20.28 -10.94 12.45
C TYR A 95 19.16 -10.06 13.05
N LEU A 96 19.27 -9.68 14.33
CA LEU A 96 18.28 -8.84 15.00
C LEU A 96 18.19 -7.44 14.37
N GLU A 97 19.32 -6.84 14.00
CA GLU A 97 19.35 -5.54 13.31
C GLU A 97 18.62 -5.58 11.97
N LEU A 98 18.83 -6.65 11.18
CA LEU A 98 18.14 -6.91 9.93
C LEU A 98 16.64 -7.15 10.15
N GLU A 99 16.25 -7.86 11.21
CA GLU A 99 14.85 -8.08 11.54
C GLU A 99 14.14 -6.75 11.86
N ASP A 100 14.80 -5.88 12.62
CA ASP A 100 14.28 -4.55 12.91
C ASP A 100 14.20 -3.65 11.67
N LEU A 101 15.16 -3.77 10.74
CA LEU A 101 15.09 -3.09 9.45
C LEU A 101 13.85 -3.52 8.65
N VAL A 102 13.64 -4.83 8.48
CA VAL A 102 12.45 -5.38 7.79
C VAL A 102 11.16 -4.92 8.46
N ARG A 103 11.14 -4.90 9.79
CA ARG A 103 9.99 -4.42 10.58
C ARG A 103 9.72 -2.94 10.35
N ARG A 104 10.76 -2.10 10.27
CA ARG A 104 10.64 -0.67 9.94
C ARG A 104 10.10 -0.47 8.52
N LEU A 105 10.65 -1.15 7.52
CA LEU A 105 10.19 -1.06 6.13
C LEU A 105 8.73 -1.52 5.95
N SER A 106 8.31 -2.52 6.73
CA SER A 106 6.91 -2.96 6.78
C SER A 106 5.97 -1.88 7.34
N LYS A 107 6.40 -1.15 8.37
CA LYS A 107 5.64 0.00 8.90
C LYS A 107 5.53 1.12 7.87
N VAL A 108 6.63 1.47 7.20
CA VAL A 108 6.64 2.49 6.12
C VAL A 108 5.69 2.10 5.00
N LYS A 109 5.70 0.83 4.56
CA LYS A 109 4.74 0.31 3.57
C LYS A 109 3.30 0.60 3.96
N ARG A 110 2.94 0.31 5.22
CA ARG A 110 1.59 0.53 5.72
C ARG A 110 1.22 2.02 5.70
N THR A 111 2.11 2.89 6.17
CA THR A 111 1.92 4.35 6.12
C THR A 111 1.70 4.84 4.68
N LEU A 112 2.49 4.36 3.72
CA LEU A 112 2.32 4.73 2.32
C LEU A 112 0.99 4.23 1.73
N LEU A 113 0.54 3.03 2.10
CA LEU A 113 -0.76 2.50 1.65
C LEU A 113 -1.95 3.26 2.24
N GLU A 114 -1.88 3.64 3.52
CA GLU A 114 -2.89 4.49 4.16
C GLU A 114 -2.95 5.87 3.48
N ALA A 115 -1.80 6.46 3.18
CA ALA A 115 -1.71 7.73 2.44
C ALA A 115 -2.26 7.60 1.02
N LEU A 116 -1.91 6.53 0.30
CA LEU A 116 -2.43 6.24 -1.04
C LEU A 116 -3.97 6.19 -1.05
N ALA A 117 -4.57 5.46 -0.11
CA ALA A 117 -6.01 5.36 0.00
C ALA A 117 -6.65 6.74 0.26
N PHE A 118 -6.05 7.54 1.13
CA PHE A 118 -6.53 8.89 1.40
C PHE A 118 -6.43 9.82 0.19
N ILE A 119 -5.28 9.85 -0.50
CA ILE A 119 -5.08 10.69 -1.69
C ILE A 119 -6.03 10.28 -2.82
N LEU A 120 -6.34 8.98 -2.98
CA LEU A 120 -7.34 8.53 -3.94
C LEU A 120 -8.74 9.08 -3.62
N MET A 121 -9.10 9.18 -2.34
CA MET A 121 -10.36 9.81 -1.91
C MET A 121 -10.36 11.32 -2.19
N VAL A 122 -9.24 12.01 -1.92
CA VAL A 122 -9.08 13.44 -2.23
C VAL A 122 -9.19 13.67 -3.73
N ARG A 123 -8.55 12.83 -4.55
CA ARG A 123 -8.66 12.89 -6.02
C ARG A 123 -10.09 12.71 -6.49
N ALA A 124 -10.83 11.75 -5.94
CA ALA A 124 -12.23 11.54 -6.28
C ALA A 124 -13.07 12.77 -5.92
N ALA A 125 -12.80 13.40 -4.77
CA ALA A 125 -13.45 14.64 -4.35
C ALA A 125 -13.09 15.82 -5.26
N ALA A 126 -11.80 16.03 -5.57
CA ALA A 126 -11.33 17.08 -6.46
C ALA A 126 -11.96 16.94 -7.86
N TYR A 127 -12.04 15.71 -8.38
CA TYR A 127 -12.70 15.45 -9.64
C TYR A 127 -14.21 15.71 -9.58
N PHE A 128 -14.87 15.36 -8.46
CA PHE A 128 -16.28 15.67 -8.25
C PHE A 128 -16.51 17.19 -8.28
N VAL A 129 -15.74 17.95 -7.50
CA VAL A 129 -15.80 19.42 -7.43
C VAL A 129 -15.52 20.05 -8.79
N ALA A 130 -14.41 19.67 -9.44
CA ALA A 130 -14.03 20.19 -10.75
C ALA A 130 -15.08 19.87 -11.82
N ARG A 131 -15.82 18.76 -11.68
CA ARG A 131 -16.85 18.33 -12.65
C ARG A 131 -18.27 18.48 -12.15
N GLU A 132 -18.53 19.22 -11.07
CA GLU A 132 -19.89 19.47 -10.57
C GLU A 132 -20.79 20.04 -11.67
N HIS A 133 -20.24 20.86 -12.57
CA HIS A 133 -20.94 21.43 -13.71
C HIS A 133 -21.25 20.43 -14.84
N LEU A 134 -20.54 19.29 -14.90
CA LEU A 134 -20.73 18.23 -15.91
C LEU A 134 -21.65 17.10 -15.41
N ILE A 135 -21.79 16.93 -14.08
CA ILE A 135 -22.66 15.90 -13.47
C ILE A 135 -24.12 16.03 -13.94
N PRO A 136 -24.74 17.23 -14.01
CA PRO A 136 -26.07 17.38 -14.59
C PRO A 136 -26.12 16.88 -16.03
N GLY A 137 -25.13 17.21 -16.86
CA GLY A 137 -25.08 16.84 -18.28
C GLY A 137 -24.88 15.34 -18.51
N VAL A 138 -24.03 14.69 -17.71
CA VAL A 138 -23.84 13.22 -17.78
C VAL A 138 -25.07 12.47 -17.30
N LEU A 139 -25.73 12.95 -16.23
CA LEU A 139 -27.02 12.40 -15.80
C LEU A 139 -28.11 12.63 -16.84
N LEU A 140 -28.14 13.80 -17.48
CA LEU A 140 -29.12 14.13 -18.52
C LEU A 140 -28.92 13.26 -19.77
N THR A 141 -27.68 13.06 -20.20
CA THR A 141 -27.35 12.20 -21.34
C THR A 141 -27.61 10.72 -21.03
N ALA A 142 -27.32 10.26 -19.82
CA ALA A 142 -27.67 8.91 -19.37
C ALA A 142 -29.19 8.72 -19.29
N ALA A 143 -29.93 9.71 -18.77
CA ALA A 143 -31.39 9.70 -18.74
C ALA A 143 -32.01 9.78 -20.14
N ALA A 144 -31.42 10.56 -21.05
CA ALA A 144 -31.84 10.65 -22.44
C ALA A 144 -31.57 9.33 -23.20
N ALA A 145 -30.39 8.73 -23.02
CA ALA A 145 -30.08 7.41 -23.58
C ALA A 145 -31.01 6.33 -23.01
N TYR A 146 -31.31 6.39 -21.71
CA TYR A 146 -32.30 5.52 -21.05
C TYR A 146 -33.70 5.70 -21.66
N ALA A 147 -34.16 6.94 -21.84
CA ALA A 147 -35.45 7.23 -22.45
C ALA A 147 -35.53 6.75 -23.90
N VAL A 148 -34.47 6.96 -24.70
CA VAL A 148 -34.40 6.48 -26.09
C VAL A 148 -34.41 4.95 -26.14
N ALA A 149 -33.68 4.26 -25.27
CA ALA A 149 -33.68 2.80 -25.21
C ALA A 149 -35.03 2.22 -24.74
N TYR A 150 -35.71 2.90 -23.81
CA TYR A 150 -37.04 2.51 -23.33
C TYR A 150 -38.12 2.70 -24.41
N VAL A 151 -38.08 3.82 -25.13
CA VAL A 151 -38.99 4.10 -26.25
C VAL A 151 -38.74 3.14 -27.42
N ALA A 152 -37.48 2.89 -27.77
CA ALA A 152 -37.12 1.96 -28.84
C ALA A 152 -37.50 0.50 -28.54
N SER A 153 -37.60 0.12 -27.26
CA SER A 153 -38.03 -1.22 -26.83
C SER A 153 -39.54 -1.34 -26.58
N GLY A 154 -40.32 -0.29 -26.89
CA GLY A 154 -41.78 -0.31 -26.72
C GLY A 154 -42.23 -0.43 -25.26
N GLY A 155 -41.39 -0.04 -24.30
CA GLY A 155 -41.66 -0.14 -22.87
C GLY A 155 -41.55 -1.54 -22.27
N ALA A 156 -41.02 -2.52 -23.01
CA ALA A 156 -41.01 -3.93 -22.58
C ALA A 156 -39.80 -4.33 -21.71
N VAL A 157 -38.69 -3.56 -21.73
CA VAL A 157 -37.45 -3.94 -21.06
C VAL A 157 -36.98 -2.85 -20.11
N VAL A 158 -37.19 -3.06 -18.81
CA VAL A 158 -36.41 -2.37 -17.78
C VAL A 158 -35.05 -3.08 -17.70
N PRO A 159 -33.92 -2.42 -18.01
CA PRO A 159 -32.62 -3.06 -17.90
C PRO A 159 -32.35 -3.38 -16.42
N GLY A 160 -32.18 -4.65 -16.07
CA GLY A 160 -31.93 -5.07 -14.69
C GLY A 160 -30.68 -4.44 -14.08
N ALA A 161 -30.55 -4.50 -12.75
CA ALA A 161 -29.47 -3.90 -11.94
C ALA A 161 -28.04 -4.11 -12.49
N ALA A 162 -27.79 -5.17 -13.25
CA ALA A 162 -26.54 -5.42 -13.96
C ALA A 162 -26.15 -4.33 -14.98
N SER A 163 -27.12 -3.65 -15.61
CA SER A 163 -26.87 -2.55 -16.54
C SER A 163 -26.46 -1.28 -15.79
N LEU A 164 -27.10 -0.99 -14.66
CA LEU A 164 -26.72 0.12 -13.77
C LEU A 164 -25.34 -0.11 -13.16
N LEU A 165 -25.01 -1.36 -12.79
CA LEU A 165 -23.67 -1.75 -12.34
C LEU A 165 -22.60 -1.58 -13.41
N ARG A 166 -22.93 -1.80 -14.69
CA ARG A 166 -21.99 -1.55 -15.80
C ARG A 166 -21.81 -0.07 -16.07
N ILE A 167 -22.87 0.73 -16.01
CA ILE A 167 -22.79 2.18 -16.18
C ILE A 167 -22.02 2.80 -15.01
N SER A 168 -22.29 2.37 -13.77
CA SER A 168 -21.53 2.83 -12.60
C SER A 168 -20.08 2.37 -12.65
N ALA A 169 -19.80 1.13 -13.08
CA ALA A 169 -18.44 0.65 -13.28
C ALA A 169 -17.70 1.41 -14.40
N LEU A 170 -18.37 1.75 -15.52
CA LEU A 170 -17.76 2.54 -16.60
C LEU A 170 -17.50 3.98 -16.16
N VAL A 171 -18.43 4.59 -15.43
CA VAL A 171 -18.24 5.91 -14.82
C VAL A 171 -17.09 5.86 -13.82
N LEU A 172 -17.05 4.86 -12.95
CA LEU A 172 -15.92 4.62 -12.04
C LEU A 172 -14.61 4.43 -12.81
N CYS A 173 -14.55 3.60 -13.85
CA CYS A 173 -13.34 3.42 -14.67
C CYS A 173 -12.88 4.73 -15.34
N PHE A 174 -13.82 5.55 -15.78
CA PHE A 174 -13.54 6.86 -16.38
C PHE A 174 -13.05 7.87 -15.32
N LEU A 175 -13.62 7.85 -14.11
CA LEU A 175 -13.22 8.68 -12.96
C LEU A 175 -11.85 8.26 -12.38
N PHE A 176 -11.60 6.96 -12.32
CA PHE A 176 -10.38 6.37 -11.75
C PHE A 176 -9.23 6.26 -12.75
N GLY A 177 -9.44 6.63 -14.02
CA GLY A 177 -8.37 6.80 -15.00
C GLY A 177 -7.48 5.57 -15.15
N VAL A 178 -8.07 4.38 -15.34
CA VAL A 178 -7.32 3.20 -15.79
C VAL A 178 -6.91 3.47 -17.25
N ARG A 179 -5.77 4.12 -17.45
CA ARG A 179 -5.03 4.04 -18.71
C ARG A 179 -4.52 2.60 -18.82
N GLY A 180 -5.15 1.83 -19.70
CA GLY A 180 -4.50 0.67 -20.31
C GLY A 180 -3.34 1.11 -21.20
#